data_AF-A0AAW5VGG1-F1
#
_entry.id   AF-A0AAW5VGG1-F1
#
_cell.length_a   1.000
_cell.length_b   1.000
_cell.length_c   1.000
_cell.angle_alpha   90.00
_cell.angle_beta   90.00
_cell.angle_gamma   90.00
#
_symmetry.space_group_name_H-M   'P 1'
#
loop_
_entity.id
_entity.type
_entity.pdbx_description
1 polymer ?
#
loop_
_entity_poly.entity_id
_entity_poly.type
_entity_poly.pdbx_seq_one_letter_code
_entity_poly.pdbx_strand_id
1 'polypeptide(L)'
;MSNENIEHDGITSLRIFLGKSKIISAKINEGEKDLSWDGHLNFFKKPYHNGKKKLLFGRIPIQVKCSNRDYKETEKFSLEKADLNNYLNDGGILFIKSIYREITEYKIYVKLLLPLNIKEILSKSPADKDTVSVELKLVRNIEEFETYCKHFLENQPLQRNLKNYLNINELKNKNTKLIVKTIQRKGNEIEYLSLAELINEELNKFFDTLSVEEQKIFKSWPIWNLRKFHN
;
A
#
# COMPACT_ATOMS: atom_id res chain seq x y z
N MET A 1 21.18 -13.04 -18.80
CA MET A 1 21.40 -11.74 -18.12
C MET A 1 21.65 -12.05 -16.65
N SER A 2 22.63 -11.45 -15.99
CA SER A 2 22.89 -11.69 -14.54
C SER A 2 21.76 -11.10 -13.69
N ASN A 3 21.60 -11.59 -12.45
CA ASN A 3 20.62 -11.02 -11.53
C ASN A 3 20.90 -9.54 -11.22
N GLU A 4 22.17 -9.17 -11.11
CA GLU A 4 22.61 -7.78 -10.92
C GLU A 4 22.21 -6.88 -12.09
N ASN A 5 22.39 -7.35 -13.33
CA ASN A 5 21.94 -6.59 -14.51
C ASN A 5 20.42 -6.47 -14.55
N ILE A 6 19.69 -7.53 -14.16
CA ILE A 6 18.21 -7.50 -14.09
C ILE A 6 17.73 -6.48 -13.07
N GLU A 7 18.40 -6.43 -11.92
CA GLU A 7 18.12 -5.46 -10.86
C GLU A 7 18.43 -4.03 -11.33
N HIS A 8 19.62 -3.79 -11.87
CA HIS A 8 20.05 -2.49 -12.36
C HIS A 8 19.11 -1.89 -13.41
N ASP A 9 18.80 -2.66 -14.46
CA ASP A 9 17.93 -2.20 -15.55
C ASP A 9 16.49 -2.02 -15.05
N GLY A 10 16.00 -2.94 -14.21
CA GLY A 10 14.66 -2.85 -13.65
C GLY A 10 14.48 -1.66 -12.71
N ILE A 11 15.50 -1.32 -11.92
CA ILE A 11 15.55 -0.10 -11.10
C ILE A 11 15.64 1.13 -12.00
N THR A 12 16.39 1.07 -13.10
CA THR A 12 16.47 2.15 -14.09
C THR A 12 15.09 2.44 -14.71
N SER A 13 14.35 1.41 -15.13
CA SER A 13 12.95 1.56 -15.57
C SER A 13 12.05 2.18 -14.50
N LEU A 14 12.21 1.76 -13.23
CA LEU A 14 11.47 2.34 -12.12
C LEU A 14 11.84 3.83 -11.89
N ARG A 15 13.11 4.21 -12.04
CA ARG A 15 13.55 5.61 -11.95
C ARG A 15 12.95 6.46 -13.06
N ILE A 16 12.88 5.95 -14.28
CA ILE A 16 12.21 6.63 -15.41
C ILE A 16 10.74 6.85 -15.08
N PHE A 17 10.06 5.84 -14.53
CA PHE A 17 8.66 5.98 -14.10
C PHE A 17 8.50 7.04 -13.01
N LEU A 18 9.27 6.96 -11.92
CA LEU A 18 9.19 7.87 -10.78
C LEU A 18 9.61 9.29 -11.15
N GLY A 19 10.52 9.46 -12.11
CA GLY A 19 10.96 10.75 -12.64
C GLY A 19 9.85 11.55 -13.34
N LYS A 20 8.72 10.93 -13.66
CA LYS A 20 7.52 11.61 -14.17
C LYS A 20 6.78 12.40 -13.07
N SER A 21 7.01 12.05 -11.80
CA SER A 21 6.38 12.74 -10.67
C SER A 21 7.07 14.06 -10.38
N LYS A 22 6.28 15.09 -10.08
CA LYS A 22 6.79 16.38 -9.60
C LYS A 22 6.81 16.50 -8.08
N ILE A 23 6.32 15.48 -7.36
CA ILE A 23 6.13 15.48 -5.91
C ILE A 23 6.77 14.28 -5.19
N ILE A 24 7.37 13.35 -5.93
CA ILE A 24 8.12 12.22 -5.39
C ILE A 24 9.60 12.42 -5.67
N SER A 25 10.42 12.23 -4.64
CA SER A 25 11.86 12.04 -4.79
C SER A 25 12.24 10.66 -4.26
N ALA A 26 12.79 9.81 -5.13
CA ALA A 26 13.15 8.44 -4.81
C ALA A 26 14.63 8.31 -4.43
N LYS A 27 14.91 7.51 -3.39
CA LYS A 27 16.24 7.01 -3.06
C LYS A 27 16.16 5.49 -2.99
N ILE A 28 16.72 4.84 -4.00
CA ILE A 28 16.73 3.37 -4.16
C ILE A 28 18.19 2.94 -4.06
N ASN A 29 18.48 2.03 -3.15
CA ASN A 29 19.80 1.45 -2.97
C ASN A 29 20.00 0.34 -4.01
N GLU A 30 21.20 0.24 -4.58
CA GLU A 30 21.57 -0.82 -5.52
C GLU A 30 22.74 -1.61 -4.93
N GLY A 31 22.70 -2.94 -5.02
CA GLY A 31 23.80 -3.84 -4.67
C GLY A 31 23.99 -4.11 -3.18
N GLU A 32 24.01 -3.09 -2.31
CA GLU A 32 24.10 -3.31 -0.86
C GLU A 32 22.79 -3.91 -0.33
N LYS A 33 22.84 -5.18 0.08
CA LYS A 33 21.73 -5.87 0.75
C LYS A 33 21.49 -5.21 2.11
N ASP A 34 20.53 -4.30 2.18
CA ASP A 34 19.84 -4.04 3.43
C ASP A 34 19.08 -5.32 3.86
N LEU A 35 18.78 -5.45 5.14
CA LEU A 35 18.16 -6.65 5.70
C LEU A 35 16.79 -6.94 5.05
N SER A 36 15.99 -5.90 4.81
CA SER A 36 14.64 -6.05 4.22
C SER A 36 14.19 -4.89 3.31
N TRP A 37 14.90 -3.76 3.23
CA TRP A 37 14.43 -2.56 2.51
C TRP A 37 15.37 -2.12 1.40
N ASP A 38 14.83 -1.83 0.22
CA ASP A 38 15.63 -1.35 -0.91
C ASP A 38 15.68 0.19 -1.01
N GLY A 39 15.11 0.91 -0.02
CA GLY A 39 15.25 2.38 0.09
C GLY A 39 13.99 3.10 0.58
N HIS A 40 13.78 4.32 0.08
CA HIS A 40 12.60 5.11 0.42
C HIS A 40 12.19 6.15 -0.64
N LEU A 41 10.94 6.58 -0.56
CA LEU A 41 10.39 7.74 -1.27
C LEU A 41 10.17 8.90 -0.30
N ASN A 42 10.52 10.10 -0.72
CA ASN A 42 10.13 11.35 -0.08
C ASN A 42 8.96 11.95 -0.87
N PHE A 43 7.80 12.07 -0.23
CA PHE A 43 6.58 12.62 -0.82
C PHE A 43 6.40 14.07 -0.37
N PHE A 44 6.17 14.98 -1.30
CA PHE A 44 6.06 16.41 -1.04
C PHE A 44 4.62 16.92 -1.21
N LYS A 45 4.28 17.97 -0.46
CA LYS A 45 2.94 18.58 -0.46
C LYS A 45 2.55 19.25 -1.78
N LYS A 46 3.54 19.62 -2.61
CA LYS A 46 3.33 20.32 -3.88
C LYS A 46 4.52 20.17 -4.84
N PRO A 47 4.31 20.37 -6.16
CA PRO A 47 5.37 20.41 -7.17
C PRO A 47 6.45 21.48 -6.91
N TYR A 48 7.55 21.39 -7.64
CA TYR A 48 8.69 22.35 -7.58
C TYR A 48 9.24 22.53 -6.16
N HIS A 49 9.29 21.43 -5.42
CA HIS A 49 9.68 21.44 -4.01
C HIS A 49 11.17 21.76 -3.82
N ASN A 50 12.03 21.53 -4.82
CA ASN A 50 13.48 21.75 -4.79
C ASN A 50 14.14 21.21 -3.52
N GLY A 51 13.67 20.06 -3.03
CA GLY A 51 14.17 19.43 -1.79
C GLY A 51 13.86 20.21 -0.49
N LYS A 52 12.98 21.23 -0.51
CA LYS A 52 12.67 22.04 0.67
C LYS A 52 12.00 21.19 1.77
N LYS A 53 12.69 21.03 2.90
CA LYS A 53 12.23 20.25 4.07
C LYS A 53 10.82 20.59 4.54
N LYS A 54 10.45 21.89 4.56
CA LYS A 54 9.11 22.36 4.96
C LYS A 54 7.95 21.86 4.09
N LEU A 55 8.26 21.39 2.88
CA LEU A 55 7.29 20.86 1.93
C LEU A 55 7.19 19.34 1.98
N LEU A 56 8.02 18.65 2.80
CA LEU A 56 7.90 17.21 2.99
C LEU A 56 6.53 16.90 3.61
N PHE A 57 5.78 16.02 2.96
CA PHE A 57 4.54 15.46 3.49
C PHE A 57 4.85 14.21 4.32
N GLY A 58 5.73 13.35 3.81
CA GLY A 58 6.19 12.18 4.55
C GLY A 58 7.22 11.36 3.78
N ARG A 59 7.73 10.33 4.47
CA ARG A 59 8.69 9.36 3.93
C ARG A 59 8.05 7.98 3.91
N ILE A 60 8.22 7.26 2.80
CA ILE A 60 7.65 5.92 2.58
C ILE A 60 8.82 4.95 2.39
N PRO A 61 9.01 3.96 3.29
CA PRO A 61 9.96 2.89 3.03
C PRO A 61 9.47 2.03 1.86
N ILE A 62 10.40 1.55 1.02
CA ILE A 62 10.08 0.72 -0.15
C ILE A 62 10.90 -0.55 -0.19
N GLN A 63 10.33 -1.58 -0.81
CA GLN A 63 11.04 -2.78 -1.24
C GLN A 63 10.84 -2.94 -2.74
N VAL A 64 11.91 -3.21 -3.49
CA VAL A 64 11.91 -3.21 -4.95
C VAL A 64 12.33 -4.58 -5.45
N LYS A 65 11.51 -5.21 -6.29
CA LYS A 65 11.88 -6.44 -6.99
C LYS A 65 11.79 -6.24 -8.50
N CYS A 66 12.79 -6.75 -9.20
CA CYS A 66 12.91 -6.58 -10.65
C CYS A 66 12.78 -7.93 -11.37
N SER A 67 12.28 -7.92 -12.60
CA SER A 67 12.25 -9.10 -13.46
C SER A 67 12.30 -8.68 -14.93
N ASN A 68 13.14 -9.35 -15.71
CA ASN A 68 13.14 -9.22 -17.17
C ASN A 68 12.35 -10.37 -17.78
N ARG A 69 11.09 -10.13 -18.16
CA ARG A 69 10.20 -11.13 -18.77
C ARG A 69 8.94 -10.51 -19.34
N ASP A 70 8.18 -11.32 -20.08
CA ASP A 70 6.84 -10.97 -20.55
C ASP A 70 5.85 -10.67 -19.42
N TYR A 71 4.94 -9.75 -19.72
CA TYR A 71 3.87 -9.34 -18.82
C TYR A 71 2.81 -10.43 -18.69
N LYS A 72 2.28 -10.59 -17.47
CA LYS A 72 1.13 -11.45 -17.19
C LYS A 72 -0.10 -10.60 -16.92
N GLU A 73 -1.27 -11.22 -17.09
CA GLU A 73 -2.56 -10.62 -16.76
C GLU A 73 -2.67 -10.35 -15.25
N THR A 74 -2.22 -11.31 -14.43
CA THR A 74 -2.13 -11.18 -12.97
C THR A 74 -0.68 -11.30 -12.52
N GLU A 75 -0.30 -10.52 -11.51
CA GLU A 75 1.04 -10.54 -10.94
C GLU A 75 0.99 -10.91 -9.46
N LYS A 76 1.73 -11.95 -9.09
CA LYS A 76 1.88 -12.41 -7.71
C LYS A 76 3.35 -12.46 -7.33
N PHE A 77 3.62 -12.30 -6.04
CA PHE A 77 4.95 -12.41 -5.48
C PHE A 77 4.93 -13.20 -4.18
N SER A 78 5.95 -14.02 -3.92
CA SER A 78 6.12 -14.73 -2.66
C SER A 78 6.98 -13.89 -1.73
N LEU A 79 6.40 -13.42 -0.63
CA LEU A 79 7.11 -12.64 0.39
C LEU A 79 7.55 -13.54 1.53
N GLU A 80 8.73 -13.30 2.07
CA GLU A 80 9.18 -13.95 3.29
C GLU A 80 8.42 -13.40 4.51
N LYS A 81 8.05 -14.29 5.43
CA LYS A 81 7.39 -13.89 6.67
C LYS A 81 8.32 -13.07 7.57
N ALA A 82 9.62 -13.32 7.53
CA ALA A 82 10.62 -12.53 8.25
C ALA A 82 10.57 -11.06 7.80
N ASP A 83 10.62 -10.83 6.50
CA ASP A 83 10.44 -9.51 5.87
C ASP A 83 9.12 -8.86 6.29
N LEU A 84 8.00 -9.59 6.23
CA LEU A 84 6.71 -9.07 6.66
C LEU A 84 6.72 -8.61 8.13
N ASN A 85 7.33 -9.39 9.02
CA ASN A 85 7.46 -9.01 10.43
C ASN A 85 8.34 -7.74 10.59
N ASN A 86 9.42 -7.63 9.83
CA ASN A 86 10.27 -6.43 9.83
C ASN A 86 9.51 -5.20 9.34
N TYR A 87 8.75 -5.33 8.25
CA TYR A 87 7.89 -4.27 7.74
C TYR A 87 6.83 -3.86 8.75
N LEU A 88 6.21 -4.83 9.46
CA LEU A 88 5.22 -4.55 10.48
C LEU A 88 5.81 -3.72 11.62
N ASN A 89 7.02 -4.07 12.07
CA ASN A 89 7.73 -3.36 13.12
C ASN A 89 8.10 -1.91 12.72
N ASP A 90 8.36 -1.65 11.44
CA ASP A 90 8.62 -0.30 10.93
C ASP A 90 7.34 0.51 10.62
N GLY A 91 6.17 -0.11 10.78
CA GLY A 91 4.87 0.53 10.55
C GLY A 91 4.36 0.37 9.12
N GLY A 92 4.89 -0.57 8.36
CA GLY A 92 4.48 -0.93 7.01
C GLY A 92 5.46 -0.50 5.93
N ILE A 93 5.20 -0.94 4.69
CA ILE A 93 6.05 -0.68 3.53
C ILE A 93 5.21 -0.54 2.25
N LEU A 94 5.76 0.13 1.23
CA LEU A 94 5.27 0.04 -0.15
C LEU A 94 6.16 -0.94 -0.93
N PHE A 95 5.63 -2.13 -1.22
CA PHE A 95 6.31 -3.12 -2.05
C PHE A 95 6.07 -2.80 -3.53
N ILE A 96 7.15 -2.77 -4.32
CA ILE A 96 7.16 -2.40 -5.73
C ILE A 96 7.81 -3.51 -6.53
N LYS A 97 7.19 -3.91 -7.63
CA LYS A 97 7.77 -4.81 -8.61
C LYS A 97 7.83 -4.15 -9.98
N SER A 98 9.05 -4.01 -10.51
CA SER A 98 9.32 -3.52 -11.86
C SER A 98 9.54 -4.70 -12.80
N ILE A 99 8.68 -4.86 -13.79
CA ILE A 99 8.84 -5.88 -14.84
C ILE A 99 9.10 -5.14 -16.14
N TYR A 100 10.17 -5.49 -16.84
CA TYR A 100 10.57 -4.81 -18.07
C TYR A 100 10.98 -5.82 -19.14
N ARG A 101 10.86 -5.42 -20.40
CA ARG A 101 11.49 -6.10 -21.54
C ARG A 101 12.71 -5.33 -22.01
N GLU A 102 12.54 -4.02 -22.13
CA GLU A 102 13.56 -3.02 -22.38
C GLU A 102 13.41 -1.90 -21.34
N ILE A 103 14.46 -1.09 -21.13
CA ILE A 103 14.45 -0.04 -20.11
C ILE A 103 13.25 0.91 -20.23
N THR A 104 12.80 1.18 -21.46
CA THR A 104 11.64 2.03 -21.77
C THR A 104 10.31 1.28 -21.92
N GLU A 105 10.34 -0.05 -22.00
CA GLU A 105 9.15 -0.91 -22.05
C GLU A 105 9.02 -1.67 -20.73
N TYR A 106 8.22 -1.12 -19.81
CA TYR A 106 8.08 -1.63 -18.46
C TYR A 106 6.65 -1.53 -17.91
N LYS A 107 6.36 -2.34 -16.89
CA LYS A 107 5.16 -2.28 -16.04
C LYS A 107 5.55 -2.26 -14.57
N ILE A 108 4.89 -1.38 -13.82
CA ILE A 108 5.07 -1.23 -12.38
C ILE A 108 3.88 -1.83 -11.65
N TYR A 109 4.16 -2.74 -10.71
CA TYR A 109 3.18 -3.34 -9.84
C TYR A 109 3.47 -2.97 -8.40
N VAL A 110 2.44 -2.82 -7.58
CA VAL A 110 2.59 -2.41 -6.17
C VAL A 110 1.73 -3.22 -5.22
N LYS A 111 2.18 -3.31 -3.97
CA LYS A 111 1.37 -3.72 -2.83
C LYS A 111 1.62 -2.76 -1.67
N LEU A 112 0.55 -2.13 -1.20
CA LEU A 112 0.57 -1.46 0.09
C LEU A 112 0.53 -2.51 1.19
N LEU A 113 1.58 -2.55 2.00
CA LEU A 113 1.70 -3.43 3.15
C LEU A 113 1.66 -2.56 4.41
N LEU A 114 0.48 -2.01 4.71
CA LEU A 114 0.24 -1.32 5.98
C LEU A 114 0.14 -2.35 7.12
N PRO A 115 0.30 -1.94 8.39
CA PRO A 115 0.34 -2.87 9.53
C PRO A 115 -0.85 -3.84 9.60
N LEU A 116 -2.07 -3.38 9.32
CA LEU A 116 -3.25 -4.26 9.31
C LEU A 116 -3.21 -5.28 8.16
N ASN A 117 -2.68 -4.91 6.99
CA ASN A 117 -2.55 -5.83 5.86
C ASN A 117 -1.55 -6.92 6.15
N ILE A 118 -0.41 -6.54 6.72
CA ILE A 118 0.63 -7.49 7.08
C ILE A 118 0.09 -8.49 8.11
N LYS A 119 -0.63 -8.02 9.15
CA LYS A 119 -1.26 -8.89 10.13
C LYS A 119 -2.26 -9.87 9.50
N GLU A 120 -3.14 -9.38 8.62
CA GLU A 120 -4.12 -10.22 7.94
C GLU A 120 -3.44 -11.30 7.08
N ILE A 121 -2.39 -10.92 6.34
CA ILE A 121 -1.58 -11.84 5.52
C ILE A 121 -0.95 -12.90 6.43
N LEU A 122 -0.28 -12.49 7.51
CA LEU A 122 0.37 -13.40 8.45
C LEU A 122 -0.63 -14.34 9.14
N SER A 123 -1.81 -13.85 9.56
CA SER A 123 -2.82 -14.68 10.25
C SER A 123 -3.45 -15.74 9.36
N LYS A 124 -3.51 -15.51 8.05
CA LYS A 124 -4.05 -16.45 7.06
C LYS A 124 -2.98 -17.39 6.48
N SER A 125 -1.70 -17.15 6.81
CA SER A 125 -0.60 -17.92 6.26
C SER A 125 -0.38 -19.22 7.04
N PRO A 126 -0.17 -20.37 6.36
CA PRO A 126 0.13 -21.65 7.02
C PRO A 126 1.38 -21.53 7.90
N ALA A 127 1.33 -22.02 9.15
CA ALA A 127 2.41 -21.84 10.12
C ALA A 127 3.74 -22.48 9.70
N ASP A 128 3.67 -23.56 8.93
CA ASP A 128 4.78 -24.39 8.43
C ASP A 128 5.53 -23.78 7.22
N LYS A 129 5.03 -22.70 6.64
CA LYS A 129 5.65 -22.04 5.48
C LYS A 129 6.35 -20.75 5.88
N ASP A 130 7.57 -20.54 5.39
CA ASP A 130 8.31 -19.29 5.61
C ASP A 130 7.91 -18.16 4.65
N THR A 131 7.11 -18.47 3.63
CA THR A 131 6.69 -17.50 2.62
C THR A 131 5.17 -17.47 2.42
N VAL A 132 4.68 -16.35 1.90
CA VAL A 132 3.27 -16.15 1.55
C VAL A 132 3.15 -15.46 0.20
N SER A 133 2.26 -15.96 -0.65
CA SER A 133 1.99 -15.34 -1.95
C SER A 133 0.97 -14.21 -1.80
N VAL A 134 1.33 -13.04 -2.34
CA VAL A 134 0.46 -11.87 -2.41
C VAL A 134 0.24 -11.46 -3.85
N GLU A 135 -0.97 -10.99 -4.15
CA GLU A 135 -1.29 -10.36 -5.43
C GLU A 135 -0.92 -8.89 -5.43
N LEU A 136 -0.26 -8.45 -6.51
CA LEU A 136 0.18 -7.08 -6.75
C LEU A 136 -0.77 -6.37 -7.72
N LYS A 137 -0.98 -5.07 -7.50
CA LYS A 137 -1.80 -4.24 -8.38
C LYS A 137 -0.93 -3.56 -9.44
N LEU A 138 -1.34 -3.64 -10.71
CA LEU A 138 -0.72 -2.86 -11.78
C LEU A 138 -1.00 -1.37 -11.57
N VAL A 139 0.02 -0.54 -11.75
CA VAL A 139 -0.07 0.91 -11.72
C VAL A 139 -0.09 1.43 -13.15
N ARG A 140 -1.12 2.19 -13.51
CA ARG A 140 -1.38 2.65 -14.88
C ARG A 140 -0.54 3.87 -15.25
N ASN A 141 -0.35 4.79 -14.30
CA ASN A 141 0.38 6.03 -14.50
C ASN A 141 0.95 6.56 -13.17
N ILE A 142 1.67 7.68 -13.25
CA ILE A 142 2.37 8.23 -12.09
C ILE A 142 1.40 8.85 -11.07
N GLU A 143 0.26 9.38 -11.51
CA GLU A 143 -0.78 9.96 -10.66
C GLU A 143 -1.46 8.88 -9.79
N GLU A 144 -1.69 7.69 -10.34
CA GLU A 144 -2.18 6.54 -9.58
C GLU A 144 -1.14 6.10 -8.54
N PHE A 145 0.15 6.08 -8.90
CA PHE A 145 1.23 5.78 -7.95
C PHE A 145 1.29 6.79 -6.80
N GLU A 146 1.16 8.08 -7.11
CA GLU A 146 1.10 9.17 -6.13
C GLU A 146 -0.08 8.98 -5.19
N THR A 147 -1.23 8.50 -5.69
CA THR A 147 -2.41 8.17 -4.88
C THR A 147 -2.11 7.04 -3.89
N TYR A 148 -1.44 5.96 -4.31
CA TYR A 148 -0.99 4.91 -3.39
C TYR A 148 -0.02 5.44 -2.32
N CYS A 149 0.91 6.32 -2.70
CA CYS A 149 1.85 6.94 -1.78
C CYS A 149 1.16 7.82 -0.73
N LYS A 150 0.25 8.69 -1.17
CA LYS A 150 -0.55 9.55 -0.29
C LYS A 150 -1.39 8.71 0.67
N HIS A 151 -2.06 7.68 0.14
CA HIS A 151 -2.84 6.75 0.95
C HIS A 151 -1.99 6.06 2.02
N PHE A 152 -0.78 5.61 1.68
CA PHE A 152 0.15 5.05 2.67
C PHE A 152 0.41 6.04 3.81
N LEU A 153 0.80 7.27 3.48
CA LEU A 153 1.19 8.29 4.46
C LEU A 153 0.03 8.75 5.36
N GLU A 154 -1.19 8.74 4.85
CA GLU A 154 -2.38 9.09 5.64
C GLU A 154 -2.80 7.96 6.61
N ASN A 155 -2.56 6.71 6.22
CA ASN A 155 -3.02 5.54 6.98
C ASN A 155 -1.95 4.96 7.92
N GLN A 156 -0.67 5.04 7.54
CA GLN A 156 0.44 4.50 8.33
C GLN A 156 0.45 5.01 9.78
N PRO A 157 0.31 6.32 10.07
CA PRO A 157 0.32 6.81 11.45
C PRO A 157 -0.84 6.29 12.29
N LEU A 158 -2.00 6.05 11.66
CA LEU A 158 -3.20 5.53 12.32
C LEU A 158 -3.05 4.06 12.71
N GLN A 159 -2.23 3.31 11.95
CA GLN A 159 -2.05 1.87 12.12
C GLN A 159 -0.75 1.50 12.86
N ARG A 160 0.19 2.44 13.00
CA ARG A 160 1.49 2.21 13.66
C ARG A 160 1.33 1.93 15.15
N ASN A 161 0.38 2.59 15.82
CA ASN A 161 0.05 2.28 17.21
C ASN A 161 -1.02 1.17 17.25
N LEU A 162 -0.54 -0.07 17.24
CA LEU A 162 -1.35 -1.27 17.26
C LEU A 162 -2.18 -1.46 18.55
N LYS A 163 -2.06 -0.60 19.56
CA LYS A 163 -2.97 -0.60 20.71
C LYS A 163 -4.29 0.14 20.44
N ASN A 164 -4.38 0.85 19.31
CA ASN A 164 -5.51 1.73 18.98
C ASN A 164 -6.46 1.19 17.90
N TYR A 165 -6.32 -0.07 17.47
CA TYR A 165 -7.31 -0.68 16.58
C TYR A 165 -8.37 -1.43 17.38
N LEU A 166 -9.64 -1.17 17.08
CA LEU A 166 -10.75 -1.91 17.66
C LEU A 166 -11.14 -3.06 16.73
N ASN A 167 -11.12 -4.28 17.26
CA ASN A 167 -11.68 -5.45 16.58
C ASN A 167 -13.21 -5.41 16.74
N ILE A 168 -13.96 -5.38 15.64
CA ILE A 168 -15.42 -5.28 15.71
C ILE A 168 -16.05 -6.49 16.39
N ASN A 169 -15.43 -7.66 16.31
CA ASN A 169 -15.95 -8.82 17.04
C ASN A 169 -15.87 -8.62 18.57
N GLU A 170 -14.92 -7.83 19.06
CA GLU A 170 -14.82 -7.42 20.47
C GLU A 170 -15.79 -6.28 20.82
N LEU A 171 -16.27 -5.53 19.81
CA LEU A 171 -17.25 -4.44 19.97
C LEU A 171 -18.71 -4.89 19.91
N LYS A 172 -19.00 -6.11 19.44
CA LYS A 172 -20.37 -6.64 19.28
C LYS A 172 -21.24 -6.52 20.53
N ASN A 173 -20.63 -6.45 21.72
CA ASN A 173 -21.31 -6.42 23.01
C ASN A 173 -21.17 -5.08 23.77
N LYS A 174 -20.69 -4.00 23.11
CA LYS A 174 -20.51 -2.69 23.76
C LYS A 174 -21.10 -1.57 22.89
N ASN A 175 -21.82 -0.63 23.53
CA ASN A 175 -22.19 0.66 22.94
C ASN A 175 -20.92 1.53 22.80
N THR A 176 -20.10 1.22 21.80
CA THR A 176 -18.85 1.94 21.51
C THR A 176 -19.03 2.83 20.29
N LYS A 177 -18.79 4.12 20.46
CA LYS A 177 -18.73 5.09 19.38
C LYS A 177 -17.48 4.85 18.55
N LEU A 178 -17.63 4.58 17.24
CA LEU A 178 -16.50 4.43 16.33
C LEU A 178 -16.26 5.73 15.59
N ILE A 179 -15.12 6.38 15.82
CA ILE A 179 -14.69 7.50 15.00
C ILE A 179 -14.01 6.92 13.75
N VAL A 180 -14.72 6.95 12.63
CA VAL A 180 -14.19 6.53 11.34
C VAL A 180 -13.73 7.77 10.57
N LYS A 181 -12.47 7.79 10.15
CA LYS A 181 -12.00 8.65 9.05
C LYS A 181 -12.04 7.80 7.77
N THR A 182 -12.83 7.98 6.71
CA THR A 182 -14.00 8.81 6.37
C THR A 182 -14.47 8.33 4.97
N ILE A 183 -15.74 8.53 4.59
CA ILE A 183 -16.20 8.57 3.18
C ILE A 183 -17.26 9.67 3.04
N GLN A 184 -17.20 10.51 2.00
CA GLN A 184 -18.40 11.17 1.49
C GLN A 184 -18.34 11.35 -0.04
N ARG A 185 -19.51 11.23 -0.66
CA ARG A 185 -19.76 11.26 -2.10
C ARG A 185 -20.37 12.60 -2.51
N LYS A 186 -19.90 13.19 -3.61
CA LYS A 186 -20.68 14.14 -4.43
C LYS A 186 -20.25 14.01 -5.89
N GLY A 187 -20.96 13.19 -6.66
CA GLY A 187 -20.61 12.87 -8.05
C GLY A 187 -19.56 11.74 -8.19
N ASN A 188 -18.87 11.73 -9.34
CA ASN A 188 -18.00 10.63 -9.83
C ASN A 188 -16.48 10.81 -9.54
N GLU A 189 -16.07 11.74 -8.66
CA GLU A 189 -14.65 11.95 -8.31
C GLU A 189 -14.39 11.70 -6.81
N ILE A 190 -13.23 11.10 -6.49
CA ILE A 190 -12.82 10.71 -5.13
C ILE A 190 -11.97 11.83 -4.52
N GLU A 191 -12.51 12.55 -3.53
CA GLU A 191 -11.74 13.41 -2.63
C GLU A 191 -11.97 13.08 -1.15
N TYR A 192 -10.95 13.35 -0.34
CA TYR A 192 -10.80 12.91 1.06
C TYR A 192 -11.54 13.85 2.02
N LEU A 193 -12.39 13.32 2.89
CA LEU A 193 -12.99 14.07 4.02
C LEU A 193 -12.53 13.50 5.37
N SER A 194 -12.87 14.15 6.49
CA SER A 194 -12.44 13.82 7.87
C SER A 194 -13.62 13.57 8.84
N LEU A 195 -13.47 12.61 9.75
CA LEU A 195 -14.22 12.30 10.99
C LEU A 195 -15.77 12.30 10.95
N ALA A 196 -16.37 11.11 11.12
CA ALA A 196 -17.69 10.97 11.74
C ALA A 196 -17.74 9.77 12.70
N GLU A 197 -18.39 9.99 13.86
CA GLU A 197 -18.80 8.94 14.81
C GLU A 197 -19.91 8.09 14.16
N LEU A 198 -19.71 6.78 14.00
CA LEU A 198 -20.77 5.86 13.57
C LEU A 198 -20.88 4.71 14.57
N ILE A 199 -22.11 4.30 14.86
CA ILE A 199 -22.38 3.06 15.60
C ILE A 199 -22.39 1.88 14.61
N ASN A 200 -22.04 0.67 15.03
CA ASN A 200 -21.91 -0.52 14.16
C ASN A 200 -23.14 -0.78 13.26
N GLU A 201 -24.35 -0.51 13.74
CA GLU A 201 -25.58 -0.64 12.94
C GLU A 201 -25.69 0.40 11.82
N GLU A 202 -25.21 1.61 12.03
CA GLU A 202 -25.22 2.69 11.04
C GLU A 202 -24.17 2.47 9.96
N LEU A 203 -23.02 1.88 10.32
CA LEU A 203 -21.98 1.47 9.36
C LEU A 203 -22.48 0.40 8.38
N ASN A 204 -23.22 -0.60 8.88
CA ASN A 204 -23.78 -1.64 8.02
C ASN A 204 -24.83 -1.05 7.05
N LYS A 205 -25.74 -0.20 7.58
CA LYS A 205 -26.71 0.51 6.73
C LYS A 205 -26.03 1.36 5.67
N PHE A 206 -24.96 2.09 6.01
CA PHE A 206 -24.19 2.85 5.04
C PHE A 206 -23.53 1.96 3.98
N PHE A 207 -22.93 0.84 4.37
CA PHE A 207 -22.29 -0.10 3.43
C PHE A 207 -23.29 -0.66 2.41
N ASP A 208 -24.52 -0.93 2.85
CA ASP A 208 -25.60 -1.41 2.00
C ASP A 208 -26.10 -0.34 0.99
N THR A 209 -25.78 0.95 1.21
CA THR A 209 -26.08 2.02 0.24
C THR A 209 -25.08 2.14 -0.92
N LEU A 210 -23.95 1.42 -0.87
CA LEU A 210 -22.91 1.46 -1.91
C LEU A 210 -23.26 0.55 -3.10
N SER A 211 -22.94 0.98 -4.33
CA SER A 211 -23.08 0.13 -5.52
C SER A 211 -22.16 -1.11 -5.47
N VAL A 212 -22.43 -2.13 -6.29
CA VAL A 212 -21.61 -3.36 -6.32
C VAL A 212 -20.14 -3.06 -6.64
N GLU A 213 -19.87 -2.17 -7.59
CA GLU A 213 -18.52 -1.70 -7.92
C GLU A 213 -17.89 -0.90 -6.78
N GLU A 214 -18.62 0.01 -6.14
CA GLU A 214 -18.12 0.76 -4.98
C GLU A 214 -17.83 -0.16 -3.79
N GLN A 215 -18.67 -1.17 -3.56
CA GLN A 215 -18.41 -2.21 -2.58
C GLN A 215 -17.17 -3.02 -2.95
N LYS A 216 -16.93 -3.37 -4.21
CA LYS A 216 -15.70 -4.05 -4.65
C LYS A 216 -14.47 -3.17 -4.45
N ILE A 217 -14.55 -1.88 -4.80
CA ILE A 217 -13.48 -0.90 -4.61
C ILE A 217 -13.18 -0.75 -3.13
N PHE A 218 -14.20 -0.55 -2.30
CA PHE A 218 -14.09 -0.47 -0.85
C PHE A 218 -13.57 -1.77 -0.24
N LYS A 219 -13.98 -2.95 -0.76
CA LYS A 219 -13.43 -4.29 -0.43
C LYS A 219 -12.00 -4.50 -0.89
N SER A 220 -11.54 -3.76 -1.90
CA SER A 220 -10.16 -3.78 -2.40
C SER A 220 -9.22 -2.85 -1.63
N TRP A 221 -9.79 -2.01 -0.75
CA TRP A 221 -9.04 -1.12 0.12
C TRP A 221 -8.68 -1.85 1.42
N PRO A 222 -7.45 -1.62 1.93
CA PRO A 222 -6.92 -2.29 3.12
C PRO A 222 -7.58 -1.90 4.46
N ILE A 223 -8.73 -1.22 4.45
CA ILE A 223 -9.36 -0.57 5.61
C ILE A 223 -10.35 -1.51 6.36
N TRP A 224 -10.44 -2.79 6.01
CA TRP A 224 -11.40 -3.68 6.67
C TRP A 224 -10.95 -4.15 8.07
N ASN A 225 -11.25 -3.32 9.08
CA ASN A 225 -11.76 -3.81 10.36
C ASN A 225 -13.29 -4.01 10.35
N LEU A 226 -13.97 -3.87 9.20
CA LEU A 226 -15.42 -3.77 9.14
C LEU A 226 -16.21 -4.99 8.63
N ARG A 227 -15.66 -6.22 8.48
CA ARG A 227 -16.46 -7.32 7.89
C ARG A 227 -17.22 -8.14 8.94
N LYS A 228 -18.52 -8.31 8.67
CA LYS A 228 -19.38 -9.37 9.19
C LYS A 228 -18.83 -10.72 8.70
N PHE A 229 -18.45 -11.60 9.63
CA PHE A 229 -18.34 -13.03 9.32
C PHE A 229 -19.76 -13.57 9.24
N HIS A 230 -20.15 -14.08 8.08
CA HIS A 230 -21.26 -15.01 8.00
C HIS A 230 -20.76 -16.35 8.54
N ASN A 231 -21.51 -16.92 9.47
CA ASN A 231 -21.37 -18.32 9.85
C ASN A 231 -21.64 -19.22 8.63
#